data_AF-A0A3P1YE91-F1
#
_entry.id   AF-A0A3P1YE91-F1
#
_cell.length_a   1.000
_cell.length_b   1.000
_cell.length_c   1.000
_cell.angle_alpha   90.00
_cell.angle_beta   90.00
_cell.angle_gamma   90.00
#
_symmetry.space_group_name_H-M   'P 1'
#
loop_
_entity.id
_entity.type
_entity.pdbx_description
1 polymer ?
#
loop_
_entity_poly.entity_id
_entity_poly.type
_entity_poly.pdbx_seq_one_letter_code
_entity_poly.pdbx_strand_id
1 'polypeptide(L)'
;MNRIKQLSIWIIAFWMAMTAGAATVQAQSVNMSRYITLTVQSGQPIKLRFQAAAAGTPVLVKSGSNNQTITVGTSWSPDQNFTSDGTTMTVYGDITGFDCSNNRANLTALDVSHNTRLKELFGYNNLLTALDVSACTQLERLSCFENRLTALDVSACTRLKELDCPSNELPALDVSACTQLEGLSCYNNNFSTAALNRLYCSLPDRTGETDKGKIYPAYNATNAGHADVLASSGHIATGKNWEVIYGSDDSDIPTTGTETCGSSALTVSPATLSFVAAGETKPITVTASGAWTAVSSETWLTLSAGSGTGNGSVDATAAAYTGTTSRTAKVTFTAGSVTQEVNVTQQGGNINMSRYITLTVQSGQPIQLAFRAATVGTPLRVVSGSNTTDVTVGTGWSPDQNFTSDGTTMTVYGDITGFG
;
A
#
# COMPACT_ATOMS: atom_id res chain seq x y z
N MET A 1 -31.59 -84.92 48.61
CA MET A 1 -30.83 -84.35 47.48
C MET A 1 -30.47 -82.91 47.83
N ASN A 2 -29.16 -82.62 47.89
CA ASN A 2 -28.45 -81.31 47.78
C ASN A 2 -29.26 -80.01 47.86
N ARG A 3 -28.84 -78.90 48.48
CA ARG A 3 -27.62 -78.41 49.15
C ARG A 3 -28.04 -77.00 49.67
N ILE A 4 -27.78 -76.62 50.92
CA ILE A 4 -26.74 -75.64 51.34
C ILE A 4 -26.90 -74.25 50.65
N LYS A 5 -26.92 -73.07 51.30
CA LYS A 5 -26.89 -72.56 52.70
C LYS A 5 -27.06 -71.02 52.62
N GLN A 6 -27.62 -70.44 53.69
CA GLN A 6 -27.27 -69.18 54.40
C GLN A 6 -27.16 -67.84 53.64
N LEU A 7 -27.96 -66.81 53.99
CA LEU A 7 -27.87 -65.87 55.13
C LEU A 7 -26.82 -64.74 54.92
N SER A 8 -27.26 -63.48 54.87
CA SER A 8 -26.45 -62.25 55.03
C SER A 8 -27.42 -61.12 55.39
N ILE A 9 -27.61 -60.78 56.67
CA ILE A 9 -26.87 -59.77 57.48
C ILE A 9 -26.80 -58.40 56.77
N TRP A 10 -27.60 -57.46 57.28
CA TRP A 10 -27.52 -56.03 56.99
C TRP A 10 -26.45 -55.39 57.89
N ILE A 11 -25.46 -54.73 57.29
CA ILE A 11 -24.54 -53.83 57.99
C ILE A 11 -24.74 -52.43 57.42
N ILE A 12 -25.11 -51.52 58.31
CA ILE A 12 -25.16 -50.08 58.09
C ILE A 12 -23.71 -49.57 58.02
N ALA A 13 -23.34 -48.91 56.91
CA ALA A 13 -22.08 -48.17 56.81
C ALA A 13 -22.39 -46.70 56.52
N PHE A 14 -22.22 -45.90 57.57
CA PHE A 14 -22.16 -44.44 57.54
C PHE A 14 -20.81 -44.04 56.92
N TRP A 15 -20.81 -43.42 55.74
CA TRP A 15 -19.59 -42.80 55.20
C TRP A 15 -19.68 -41.28 55.33
N MET A 16 -18.78 -40.75 56.16
CA MET A 16 -18.48 -39.34 56.31
C MET A 16 -18.11 -38.71 54.96
N ALA A 17 -18.65 -37.52 54.73
CA ALA A 17 -18.27 -36.62 53.68
C ALA A 17 -16.77 -36.28 53.75
N MET A 18 -16.00 -36.72 52.76
CA MET A 18 -14.86 -35.94 52.27
C MET A 18 -15.37 -35.09 51.11
N THR A 19 -15.78 -33.85 51.38
CA THR A 19 -15.82 -32.83 50.34
C THR A 19 -14.39 -32.39 50.06
N ALA A 20 -13.65 -33.20 49.30
CA ALA A 20 -12.59 -32.64 48.49
C ALA A 20 -13.29 -31.70 47.51
N GLY A 21 -13.07 -30.39 47.65
CA GLY A 21 -13.44 -29.40 46.65
C GLY A 21 -12.63 -29.66 45.39
N ALA A 22 -12.94 -30.73 44.66
CA ALA A 22 -12.63 -30.81 43.25
C ALA A 22 -13.54 -29.76 42.62
N ALA A 23 -13.01 -28.55 42.45
CA ALA A 23 -13.55 -27.64 41.46
C ALA A 23 -13.64 -28.46 40.18
N THR A 24 -14.85 -28.85 39.79
CA THR A 24 -15.11 -29.39 38.47
C THR A 24 -14.69 -28.28 37.52
N VAL A 25 -13.49 -28.38 36.96
CA VAL A 25 -13.07 -27.55 35.84
C VAL A 25 -14.02 -27.95 34.72
N GLN A 26 -15.09 -27.18 34.58
CA GLN A 26 -15.98 -27.31 33.45
C GLN A 26 -15.11 -27.05 32.23
N ALA A 27 -14.86 -28.09 31.43
CA ALA A 27 -14.02 -27.97 30.24
C ALA A 27 -14.62 -26.88 29.37
N GLN A 28 -13.88 -25.78 29.19
CA GLN A 28 -14.30 -24.72 28.30
C GLN A 28 -14.44 -25.32 26.89
N SER A 29 -15.46 -24.89 26.15
CA SER A 29 -15.59 -25.23 24.73
C SER A 29 -14.63 -24.36 23.91
N VAL A 30 -14.07 -24.91 22.83
CA VAL A 30 -13.27 -24.12 21.88
C VAL A 30 -14.10 -22.99 21.29
N ASN A 31 -13.57 -21.78 21.34
CA ASN A 31 -14.17 -20.63 20.66
C ASN A 31 -13.92 -20.72 19.16
N MET A 32 -14.95 -21.11 18.40
CA MET A 32 -14.87 -21.28 16.95
C MET A 32 -15.00 -19.98 16.16
N SER A 33 -15.39 -18.86 16.77
CA SER A 33 -15.53 -17.57 16.06
C SER A 33 -14.22 -16.78 15.99
N ARG A 34 -13.21 -17.17 16.78
CA ARG A 34 -11.87 -16.58 16.75
C ARG A 34 -10.90 -17.60 16.20
N TYR A 35 -10.28 -17.26 15.08
CA TYR A 35 -9.37 -18.17 14.42
C TYR A 35 -8.25 -17.45 13.68
N ILE A 36 -7.23 -18.23 13.32
CA ILE A 36 -6.11 -17.85 12.46
C ILE A 36 -6.02 -18.90 11.37
N THR A 37 -5.83 -18.46 10.13
CA THR A 37 -5.67 -19.36 8.98
C THR A 37 -4.25 -19.28 8.46
N LEU A 38 -3.67 -20.44 8.15
CA LEU A 38 -2.34 -20.60 7.60
C LEU A 38 -2.44 -21.31 6.25
N THR A 39 -1.71 -20.82 5.24
CA THR A 39 -1.46 -21.57 4.01
C THR A 39 -0.19 -22.39 4.18
N VAL A 40 -0.35 -23.72 4.22
CA VAL A 40 0.69 -24.66 4.62
C VAL A 40 0.98 -25.69 3.53
N GLN A 41 2.18 -26.27 3.54
CA GLN A 41 2.51 -27.37 2.65
C GLN A 41 1.95 -28.70 3.18
N SER A 42 1.00 -29.31 2.47
CA SER A 42 0.38 -30.58 2.86
C SER A 42 1.39 -31.68 3.17
N GLY A 43 1.13 -32.45 4.23
CA GLY A 43 1.97 -33.53 4.72
C GLY A 43 3.20 -33.09 5.51
N GLN A 44 3.43 -31.77 5.67
CA GLN A 44 4.56 -31.25 6.43
C GLN A 44 4.17 -30.92 7.87
N PRO A 45 5.10 -31.08 8.83
CA PRO A 45 4.90 -30.61 10.20
C PRO A 45 4.92 -29.08 10.23
N ILE A 46 3.95 -28.49 10.90
CA ILE A 46 3.85 -27.06 11.16
C ILE A 46 4.05 -26.84 12.66
N LYS A 47 5.15 -26.17 13.00
CA LYS A 47 5.52 -25.81 14.37
C LYS A 47 4.72 -24.60 14.81
N LEU A 48 3.96 -24.75 15.90
CA LEU A 48 3.15 -23.68 16.47
C LEU A 48 3.35 -23.60 17.99
N ARG A 49 3.26 -22.39 18.54
CA ARG A 49 3.09 -22.14 19.98
C ARG A 49 1.98 -21.12 20.21
N PHE A 50 1.43 -21.16 21.41
CA PHE A 50 0.26 -20.39 21.79
C PHE A 50 0.40 -19.83 23.20
N GLN A 51 -0.26 -18.71 23.43
CA GLN A 51 -0.51 -18.14 24.74
C GLN A 51 -1.97 -17.66 24.77
N ALA A 52 -2.62 -17.72 25.93
CA ALA A 52 -3.98 -17.24 26.13
C ALA A 52 -4.12 -16.40 27.40
N ALA A 53 -5.23 -15.67 27.53
CA ALA A 53 -5.50 -14.83 28.69
C ALA A 53 -5.82 -15.62 29.98
N ALA A 54 -6.19 -16.89 29.87
CA ALA A 54 -6.56 -17.74 30.99
C ALA A 54 -5.88 -19.11 30.89
N ALA A 55 -5.53 -19.69 32.04
CA ALA A 55 -5.10 -21.08 32.11
C ALA A 55 -6.28 -22.00 31.76
N GLY A 56 -6.01 -23.07 31.00
CA GLY A 56 -7.06 -24.02 30.63
C GLY A 56 -7.79 -23.67 29.34
N THR A 57 -7.37 -22.64 28.60
CA THR A 57 -8.03 -22.25 27.35
C THR A 57 -7.87 -23.34 26.29
N PRO A 58 -8.95 -23.87 25.72
CA PRO A 58 -8.90 -24.88 24.67
C PRO A 58 -8.61 -24.23 23.31
N VAL A 59 -7.71 -24.84 22.55
CA VAL A 59 -7.35 -24.43 21.18
C VAL A 59 -7.47 -25.63 20.27
N LEU A 60 -8.23 -25.50 19.17
CA LEU A 60 -8.35 -26.52 18.14
C LEU A 60 -7.47 -26.16 16.95
N VAL A 61 -6.51 -27.02 16.63
CA VAL A 61 -5.76 -26.95 15.38
C VAL A 61 -6.38 -27.94 14.41
N LYS A 62 -6.88 -27.43 13.28
CA LYS A 62 -7.55 -28.20 12.23
C LYS A 62 -6.82 -28.07 10.90
N SER A 63 -6.51 -29.18 10.26
CA SER A 63 -5.98 -29.20 8.89
C SER A 63 -6.52 -30.44 8.17
N GLY A 64 -7.35 -30.26 7.14
CA GLY A 64 -7.99 -31.39 6.46
C GLY A 64 -8.84 -32.25 7.42
N SER A 65 -8.53 -33.55 7.49
CA SER A 65 -9.14 -34.48 8.42
C SER A 65 -8.49 -34.49 9.83
N ASN A 66 -7.29 -33.92 9.95
CA ASN A 66 -6.57 -33.80 11.22
C ASN A 66 -7.21 -32.71 12.09
N ASN A 67 -7.62 -33.10 13.29
CA ASN A 67 -8.16 -32.21 14.31
C ASN A 67 -7.48 -32.53 15.65
N GLN A 68 -6.79 -31.56 16.22
CA GLN A 68 -6.12 -31.71 17.52
C GLN A 68 -6.54 -30.57 18.43
N THR A 69 -7.18 -30.91 19.55
CA THR A 69 -7.48 -29.94 20.61
C THR A 69 -6.39 -30.02 21.67
N ILE A 70 -5.81 -28.87 21.99
CA ILE A 70 -4.83 -28.70 23.06
C ILE A 70 -5.38 -27.74 24.10
N THR A 71 -4.75 -27.71 25.27
CA THR A 71 -5.03 -26.74 26.31
C THR A 71 -3.83 -25.84 26.48
N VAL A 72 -4.05 -24.53 26.45
CA VAL A 72 -3.01 -23.50 26.55
C VAL A 72 -3.27 -22.65 27.79
N GLY A 73 -2.28 -21.85 28.20
CA GLY A 73 -2.40 -20.99 29.37
C GLY A 73 -1.77 -19.63 29.18
N THR A 74 -1.52 -18.96 30.30
CA THR A 74 -0.97 -17.59 30.35
C THR A 74 0.50 -17.51 29.99
N SER A 75 1.21 -18.64 29.97
CA SER A 75 2.59 -18.74 29.49
C SER A 75 2.61 -19.36 28.09
N TRP A 76 3.62 -19.01 27.30
CA TRP A 76 3.86 -19.64 26.01
C TRP A 76 3.94 -21.16 26.14
N SER A 77 3.16 -21.86 25.31
CA SER A 77 3.25 -23.31 25.20
C SER A 77 4.64 -23.75 24.72
N PRO A 78 5.06 -25.00 24.97
CA PRO A 78 6.20 -25.58 24.27
C PRO A 78 5.94 -25.61 22.75
N ASP A 79 7.02 -25.74 21.98
CA ASP A 79 6.95 -26.02 20.54
C ASP A 79 6.17 -27.32 20.30
N GLN A 80 5.14 -27.24 19.44
CA GLN A 80 4.37 -28.40 19.02
C GLN A 80 4.25 -28.45 17.51
N ASN A 81 4.48 -29.65 16.95
CA ASN A 81 4.32 -29.88 15.51
C ASN A 81 2.94 -30.45 15.23
N PHE A 82 2.24 -29.83 14.29
CA PHE A 82 0.96 -30.28 13.77
C PHE A 82 1.14 -30.70 12.31
N THR A 83 0.87 -31.96 11.99
CA THR A 83 0.98 -32.43 10.61
C THR A 83 -0.19 -31.89 9.80
N SER A 84 0.11 -31.12 8.76
CA SER A 84 -0.90 -30.65 7.82
C SER A 84 -1.42 -31.80 6.95
N ASP A 85 -2.73 -31.88 6.77
CA ASP A 85 -3.43 -32.83 5.88
C ASP A 85 -4.22 -32.07 4.81
N GLY A 86 -3.64 -30.97 4.35
CA GLY A 86 -4.22 -30.06 3.38
C GLY A 86 -3.32 -28.86 3.16
N THR A 87 -3.74 -27.97 2.26
CA THR A 87 -3.03 -26.71 1.99
C THR A 87 -3.40 -25.60 2.96
N THR A 88 -4.36 -25.85 3.85
CA THR A 88 -4.85 -24.90 4.85
C THR A 88 -4.86 -25.54 6.22
N MET A 89 -4.39 -24.77 7.20
CA MET A 89 -4.52 -25.07 8.62
C MET A 89 -5.25 -23.91 9.29
N THR A 90 -6.23 -24.21 10.13
CA THR A 90 -6.97 -23.22 10.90
C THR A 90 -6.84 -23.52 12.38
N VAL A 91 -6.41 -22.51 13.13
CA VAL A 91 -6.30 -22.54 14.59
C VAL A 91 -7.50 -21.78 15.16
N TYR A 92 -8.36 -22.46 15.92
CA TYR A 92 -9.50 -21.87 16.61
C TYR A 92 -9.22 -21.73 18.11
N GLY A 93 -9.58 -20.60 18.70
CA GLY A 93 -9.52 -20.39 20.14
C GLY A 93 -9.22 -18.96 20.58
N ASP A 94 -9.44 -18.71 21.86
CA ASP A 94 -9.22 -17.43 22.53
C ASP A 94 -7.74 -17.20 22.89
N ILE A 95 -6.87 -17.20 21.89
CA ILE A 95 -5.44 -16.93 22.08
C ILE A 95 -5.13 -15.43 22.15
N THR A 96 -4.03 -15.09 22.79
CA THR A 96 -3.45 -13.74 22.90
C THR A 96 -2.03 -13.70 22.37
N GLY A 97 -1.34 -14.83 22.31
CA GLY A 97 -0.04 -14.97 21.66
C GLY A 97 -0.08 -16.09 20.63
N PHE A 98 0.47 -15.83 19.44
CA PHE A 98 0.60 -16.83 18.38
C PHE A 98 2.01 -16.82 17.80
N ASP A 99 2.66 -17.99 17.81
CA ASP A 99 3.96 -18.21 17.22
C ASP A 99 3.84 -19.30 16.15
N CYS A 100 4.10 -18.93 14.90
CA CYS A 100 4.19 -19.82 13.75
C CYS A 100 5.55 -19.68 13.06
N SER A 101 6.58 -19.31 13.81
CA SER A 101 7.93 -19.08 13.30
C SER A 101 8.63 -20.37 12.89
N ASN A 102 9.65 -20.24 12.04
CA ASN A 102 10.55 -21.31 11.63
C ASN A 102 9.88 -22.48 10.87
N ASN A 103 8.83 -22.19 10.09
CA ASN A 103 8.21 -23.18 9.20
C ASN A 103 8.78 -23.10 7.77
N ARG A 104 9.62 -22.10 7.45
CA ARG A 104 10.34 -21.96 6.17
C ARG A 104 9.37 -22.07 4.97
N ALA A 105 9.65 -22.95 4.02
CA ALA A 105 8.83 -23.16 2.83
C ALA A 105 7.46 -23.80 3.12
N ASN A 106 7.25 -24.33 4.33
CA ASN A 106 6.00 -24.98 4.69
C ASN A 106 4.90 -24.00 5.11
N LEU A 107 5.20 -22.70 5.24
CA LEU A 107 4.22 -21.64 5.55
C LEU A 107 4.44 -20.43 4.63
N THR A 108 3.46 -20.17 3.78
CA THR A 108 3.55 -19.13 2.73
C THR A 108 2.54 -17.99 2.89
N ALA A 109 1.48 -18.18 3.66
CA ALA A 109 0.55 -17.11 4.00
C ALA A 109 -0.04 -17.29 5.40
N LEU A 110 -0.38 -16.17 6.03
CA LEU A 110 -0.92 -16.10 7.38
C LEU A 110 -2.04 -15.04 7.41
N ASP A 111 -3.21 -15.44 7.91
CA ASP A 111 -4.35 -14.56 8.13
C ASP A 111 -4.73 -14.58 9.63
N VAL A 112 -4.51 -13.45 10.29
CA VAL A 112 -4.79 -13.23 11.72
C VAL A 112 -6.03 -12.36 11.94
N SER A 113 -6.75 -11.98 10.89
CA SER A 113 -7.82 -10.97 10.93
C SER A 113 -8.97 -11.33 11.87
N HIS A 114 -9.21 -12.62 12.07
CA HIS A 114 -10.26 -13.15 12.95
C HIS A 114 -9.81 -13.33 14.42
N ASN A 115 -8.59 -12.94 14.77
CA ASN A 115 -8.04 -13.04 16.12
C ASN A 115 -7.65 -11.67 16.69
N THR A 116 -8.63 -10.75 16.73
CA THR A 116 -8.46 -9.31 17.05
C THR A 116 -7.94 -8.98 18.46
N ARG A 117 -7.82 -9.96 19.37
CA ARG A 117 -7.23 -9.79 20.71
C ARG A 117 -5.80 -10.31 20.84
N LEU A 118 -5.13 -10.62 19.72
CA LEU A 118 -3.70 -10.91 19.72
C LEU A 118 -2.92 -9.72 20.29
N LYS A 119 -1.95 -10.05 21.14
CA LYS A 119 -0.98 -9.15 21.75
C LYS A 119 0.44 -9.45 21.29
N GLU A 120 0.73 -10.71 20.99
CA GLU A 120 2.05 -11.13 20.52
C GLU A 120 1.89 -11.98 19.25
N LEU A 121 2.62 -11.63 18.21
CA LEU A 121 2.65 -12.37 16.95
C LEU A 121 4.09 -12.61 16.51
N PHE A 122 4.48 -13.88 16.43
CA PHE A 122 5.80 -14.30 15.96
C PHE A 122 5.65 -15.15 14.70
N GLY A 123 5.94 -14.56 13.54
CA GLY A 123 5.81 -15.15 12.21
C GLY A 123 7.12 -15.21 11.43
N TYR A 124 8.27 -15.13 12.11
CA TYR A 124 9.58 -15.05 11.48
C TYR A 124 10.09 -16.36 10.88
N ASN A 125 11.05 -16.28 9.95
CA ASN A 125 11.68 -17.42 9.27
C ASN A 125 10.66 -18.32 8.53
N ASN A 126 9.90 -17.70 7.63
CA ASN A 126 8.87 -18.30 6.77
C ASN A 126 9.01 -17.77 5.33
N LEU A 127 8.03 -18.00 4.46
CA LEU A 127 7.98 -17.43 3.11
C LEU A 127 6.78 -16.48 2.91
N LEU A 128 6.40 -15.72 3.94
CA LEU A 128 5.30 -14.77 3.84
C LEU A 128 5.66 -13.64 2.86
N THR A 129 4.81 -13.40 1.87
CA THR A 129 4.93 -12.26 0.94
C THR A 129 4.06 -11.08 1.33
N ALA A 130 3.06 -11.31 2.17
CA ALA A 130 2.19 -10.31 2.76
C ALA A 130 1.83 -10.71 4.18
N LEU A 131 1.60 -9.72 5.03
CA LEU A 131 1.12 -9.88 6.40
C LEU A 131 0.21 -8.70 6.73
N ASP A 132 -1.09 -8.97 6.91
CA ASP A 132 -2.08 -7.98 7.33
C ASP A 132 -2.33 -8.11 8.83
N VAL A 133 -1.99 -7.05 9.57
CA VAL A 133 -2.21 -6.94 11.03
C VAL A 133 -3.22 -5.84 11.38
N SER A 134 -3.96 -5.31 10.40
CA SER A 134 -4.90 -4.20 10.58
C SER A 134 -6.01 -4.48 11.60
N ALA A 135 -6.42 -5.74 11.73
CA ALA A 135 -7.42 -6.17 12.71
C ALA A 135 -6.84 -6.42 14.12
N CYS A 136 -5.52 -6.51 14.26
CA CYS A 136 -4.82 -6.83 15.50
C CYS A 136 -4.51 -5.57 16.33
N THR A 137 -5.53 -4.76 16.62
CA THR A 137 -5.37 -3.46 17.33
C THR A 137 -4.82 -3.56 18.76
N GLN A 138 -4.75 -4.76 19.33
CA GLN A 138 -4.19 -5.04 20.66
C GLN A 138 -2.73 -5.51 20.62
N LEU A 139 -2.10 -5.57 19.45
CA LEU A 139 -0.74 -6.09 19.29
C LEU A 139 0.27 -5.19 20.03
N GLU A 140 1.05 -5.82 20.90
CA GLU A 140 2.12 -5.20 21.70
C GLU A 140 3.51 -5.61 21.16
N ARG A 141 3.64 -6.82 20.58
CA ARG A 141 4.88 -7.33 19.99
C ARG A 141 4.62 -7.98 18.64
N LEU A 142 5.36 -7.57 17.61
CA LEU A 142 5.33 -8.18 16.28
C LEU A 142 6.75 -8.55 15.84
N SER A 143 6.95 -9.83 15.52
CA SER A 143 8.19 -10.31 14.92
C SER A 143 7.90 -11.05 13.62
N CYS A 144 8.34 -10.49 12.49
CA CYS A 144 8.12 -11.02 11.15
C CYS A 144 9.40 -11.04 10.31
N PHE A 145 10.56 -11.11 10.96
CA PHE A 145 11.86 -11.13 10.28
C PHE A 145 12.07 -12.39 9.42
N GLU A 146 13.00 -12.34 8.46
CA GLU A 146 13.28 -13.45 7.54
C GLU A 146 12.01 -13.95 6.83
N ASN A 147 11.38 -13.03 6.09
CA ASN A 147 10.26 -13.29 5.19
C ASN A 147 10.53 -12.57 3.85
N ARG A 148 9.51 -12.36 3.02
CA ARG A 148 9.59 -11.67 1.73
C ARG A 148 8.56 -10.54 1.64
N LEU A 149 8.33 -9.86 2.76
CA LEU A 149 7.36 -8.77 2.83
C LEU A 149 7.85 -7.58 2.02
N THR A 150 7.03 -7.11 1.08
CA THR A 150 7.30 -5.90 0.29
C THR A 150 6.57 -4.67 0.83
N ALA A 151 5.62 -4.87 1.73
CA ALA A 151 4.93 -3.83 2.49
C ALA A 151 4.54 -4.38 3.88
N LEU A 152 4.48 -3.49 4.86
CA LEU A 152 3.99 -3.79 6.20
C LEU A 152 3.29 -2.54 6.74
N ASP A 153 1.97 -2.64 6.93
CA ASP A 153 1.16 -1.59 7.54
C ASP A 153 0.89 -1.92 9.01
N VAL A 154 1.40 -1.06 9.90
CA VAL A 154 1.21 -1.16 11.36
C VAL A 154 0.35 -0.02 11.91
N SER A 155 -0.32 0.75 11.04
CA SER A 155 -1.10 1.94 11.43
C SER A 155 -2.22 1.67 12.43
N ALA A 156 -2.80 0.46 12.40
CA ALA A 156 -3.82 0.03 13.36
C ALA A 156 -3.25 -0.52 14.68
N CYS A 157 -1.95 -0.80 14.74
CA CYS A 157 -1.28 -1.42 15.89
C CYS A 157 -0.81 -0.36 16.90
N THR A 158 -1.71 0.49 17.39
CA THR A 158 -1.34 1.67 18.21
C THR A 158 -0.77 1.33 19.60
N ARG A 159 -0.83 0.05 20.01
CA ARG A 159 -0.27 -0.48 21.27
C ARG A 159 1.09 -1.17 21.09
N LEU A 160 1.64 -1.16 19.88
CA LEU A 160 2.88 -1.86 19.55
C LEU A 160 4.05 -1.22 20.30
N LYS A 161 4.81 -2.04 21.03
CA LYS A 161 6.00 -1.68 21.80
C LYS A 161 7.28 -2.18 21.14
N GLU A 162 7.21 -3.38 20.54
CA GLU A 162 8.35 -3.99 19.86
C GLU A 162 7.96 -4.43 18.45
N LEU A 163 8.74 -4.01 17.46
CA LEU A 163 8.62 -4.41 16.07
C LEU A 163 9.95 -4.93 15.53
N ASP A 164 9.99 -6.22 15.19
CA ASP A 164 11.11 -6.86 14.50
C ASP A 164 10.72 -7.26 13.08
N CYS A 165 11.15 -6.48 12.10
CA CYS A 165 11.00 -6.80 10.68
C CYS A 165 12.32 -6.93 9.87
N PRO A 166 13.49 -7.31 10.43
CA PRO A 166 14.69 -7.48 9.60
C PRO A 166 14.57 -8.52 8.48
N SER A 167 15.45 -8.42 7.49
CA SER A 167 15.57 -9.41 6.42
C SER A 167 14.23 -9.64 5.68
N ASN A 168 13.66 -8.53 5.18
CA ASN A 168 12.49 -8.47 4.31
C ASN A 168 12.83 -7.59 3.09
N GLU A 169 11.82 -7.22 2.29
CA GLU A 169 12.00 -6.43 1.07
C GLU A 169 11.30 -5.05 1.18
N LEU A 170 11.17 -4.52 2.40
CA LEU A 170 10.42 -3.28 2.65
C LEU A 170 11.16 -2.06 2.06
N PRO A 171 10.53 -1.26 1.18
CA PRO A 171 11.13 -0.03 0.65
C PRO A 171 10.93 1.18 1.57
N ALA A 172 9.94 1.10 2.47
CA ALA A 172 9.60 2.11 3.47
C ALA A 172 8.82 1.44 4.62
N LEU A 173 8.84 2.09 5.78
CA LEU A 173 8.06 1.71 6.96
C LEU A 173 7.62 2.99 7.66
N ASP A 174 6.35 3.05 8.04
CA ASP A 174 5.77 4.16 8.81
C ASP A 174 5.27 3.61 10.15
N VAL A 175 5.80 4.16 11.25
CA VAL A 175 5.43 3.79 12.62
C VAL A 175 4.77 4.95 13.38
N SER A 176 4.28 5.97 12.68
CA SER A 176 3.70 7.18 13.28
C SER A 176 2.48 6.94 14.17
N ALA A 177 1.72 5.87 13.90
CA ALA A 177 0.60 5.46 14.75
C ALA A 177 1.01 4.62 15.96
N CYS A 178 2.22 4.04 15.95
CA CYS A 178 2.76 3.19 17.02
C CYS A 178 3.32 4.04 18.16
N THR A 179 2.46 4.83 18.80
CA THR A 179 2.84 5.83 19.82
C THR A 179 3.52 5.24 21.06
N GLN A 180 3.39 3.93 21.30
CA GLN A 180 4.00 3.21 22.42
C GLN A 180 5.30 2.47 22.03
N LEU A 181 5.82 2.67 20.81
CA LEU A 181 6.98 1.92 20.34
C LEU A 181 8.23 2.26 21.17
N GLU A 182 8.93 1.20 21.58
CA GLU A 182 10.14 1.23 22.41
C GLU A 182 11.33 0.60 21.66
N GLY A 183 11.08 -0.43 20.85
CA GLY A 183 12.11 -1.13 20.07
C GLY A 183 11.70 -1.34 18.61
N LEU A 184 12.61 -1.03 17.70
CA LEU A 184 12.43 -1.26 16.26
C LEU A 184 13.69 -1.87 15.64
N SER A 185 13.60 -3.12 15.20
CA SER A 185 14.62 -3.75 14.38
C SER A 185 14.18 -3.82 12.92
N CYS A 186 14.96 -3.25 12.00
CA CYS A 186 14.54 -3.11 10.61
C CYS A 186 15.68 -3.26 9.58
N TYR A 187 16.87 -3.68 10.00
CA TYR A 187 18.01 -3.92 9.11
C TYR A 187 17.73 -4.96 8.01
N ASN A 188 18.56 -4.97 6.96
CA ASN A 188 18.39 -5.86 5.80
C ASN A 188 16.99 -5.75 5.14
N ASN A 189 16.53 -4.51 4.93
CA ASN A 189 15.40 -4.18 4.08
C ASN A 189 15.88 -3.32 2.90
N ASN A 190 14.98 -2.93 2.00
CA ASN A 190 15.32 -2.11 0.82
C ASN A 190 15.17 -0.60 1.10
N PHE A 191 15.60 -0.14 2.27
CA PHE A 191 15.50 1.27 2.65
C PHE A 191 16.58 2.10 1.98
N SER A 192 16.15 3.13 1.24
CA SER A 192 17.03 4.24 0.85
C SER A 192 17.30 5.18 2.03
N THR A 193 18.36 5.99 1.92
CA THR A 193 18.63 7.10 2.84
C THR A 193 17.38 7.95 3.14
N ALA A 194 16.61 8.31 2.10
CA ALA A 194 15.39 9.11 2.23
C ALA A 194 14.25 8.33 2.94
N ALA A 195 14.18 7.00 2.77
CA ALA A 195 13.22 6.18 3.48
C ALA A 195 13.55 6.06 4.97
N LEU A 196 14.83 5.93 5.32
CA LEU A 196 15.29 5.95 6.71
C LEU A 196 14.98 7.28 7.40
N ASN A 197 15.21 8.41 6.72
CA ASN A 197 14.86 9.72 7.25
C ASN A 197 13.36 9.85 7.56
N ARG A 198 12.50 9.34 6.66
CA ARG A 198 11.04 9.26 6.91
C ARG A 198 10.70 8.36 8.09
N LEU A 199 11.35 7.20 8.19
CA LEU A 199 11.16 6.30 9.32
C LEU A 199 11.51 7.00 10.64
N TYR A 200 12.65 7.69 10.72
CA TYR A 200 13.02 8.47 11.90
C TYR A 200 12.00 9.58 12.21
N CYS A 201 11.43 10.20 11.19
CA CYS A 201 10.34 11.16 11.37
C CYS A 201 9.04 10.54 11.86
N SER A 202 8.78 9.27 11.57
CA SER A 202 7.60 8.55 12.07
C SER A 202 7.79 7.97 13.49
N LEU A 203 9.03 7.88 14.01
CA LEU A 203 9.27 7.41 15.37
C LEU A 203 8.51 8.28 16.40
N PRO A 204 7.97 7.69 17.48
CA PRO A 204 7.32 8.46 18.52
C PRO A 204 8.32 9.35 19.26
N ASP A 205 7.85 10.52 19.70
CA ASP A 205 8.61 11.40 20.58
C ASP A 205 8.62 10.81 22.00
N ARG A 206 9.81 10.39 22.45
CA ARG A 206 10.03 9.77 23.77
C ARG A 206 10.83 10.69 24.71
N THR A 207 10.90 11.99 24.44
CA THR A 207 11.67 12.95 25.25
C THR A 207 11.19 13.08 26.70
N GLY A 208 9.96 12.66 26.99
CA GLY A 208 9.42 12.55 28.35
C GLY A 208 9.72 11.23 29.08
N GLU A 209 10.28 10.24 28.41
CA GLU A 209 10.53 8.90 28.96
C GLU A 209 11.94 8.80 29.55
N THR A 210 12.10 8.00 30.62
CA THR A 210 13.41 7.77 31.26
C THR A 210 14.31 6.89 30.41
N ASP A 211 13.72 5.88 29.76
CA ASP A 211 14.43 4.91 28.95
C ASP A 211 14.33 5.30 27.47
N LYS A 212 15.49 5.33 26.81
CA LYS A 212 15.59 5.60 25.38
C LYS A 212 14.95 4.48 24.58
N GLY A 213 14.29 4.84 23.48
CA GLY A 213 13.90 3.85 22.47
C GLY A 213 15.15 3.33 21.72
N LYS A 214 15.08 2.14 21.14
CA LYS A 214 16.19 1.55 20.36
C LYS A 214 15.77 1.26 18.93
N ILE A 215 16.50 1.80 17.96
CA ILE A 215 16.32 1.49 16.54
C ILE A 215 17.59 0.85 15.96
N TYR A 216 17.39 -0.28 15.29
CA TYR A 216 18.44 -1.10 14.66
C TYR A 216 18.30 -1.10 13.12
N PRO A 217 18.76 -0.04 12.44
CA PRO A 217 18.66 0.07 10.97
C PRO A 217 19.75 -0.70 10.22
N ALA A 218 20.83 -1.11 10.91
CA ALA A 218 21.87 -1.99 10.38
C ALA A 218 22.26 -3.02 11.44
N TYR A 219 22.58 -4.26 11.03
CA TYR A 219 23.05 -5.26 11.97
C TYR A 219 24.52 -5.03 12.36
N ASN A 220 25.39 -4.71 11.41
CA ASN A 220 26.79 -4.31 11.58
C ASN A 220 27.27 -3.46 10.38
N ALA A 221 28.54 -3.04 10.39
CA ALA A 221 29.13 -2.18 9.36
C ALA A 221 29.34 -2.83 7.97
N THR A 222 29.10 -4.14 7.83
CA THR A 222 29.24 -4.88 6.56
C THR A 222 27.89 -5.19 5.91
N ASN A 223 26.78 -4.82 6.55
CA ASN A 223 25.45 -5.09 6.03
C ASN A 223 25.16 -4.39 4.70
N ALA A 224 24.36 -5.05 3.87
CA ALA A 224 23.79 -4.42 2.68
C ALA A 224 22.92 -3.22 3.08
N GLY A 225 23.05 -2.10 2.36
CA GLY A 225 22.36 -0.84 2.69
C GLY A 225 23.03 -0.04 3.82
N HIS A 226 24.14 -0.50 4.40
CA HIS A 226 24.84 0.24 5.47
C HIS A 226 25.28 1.66 5.06
N ALA A 227 25.66 1.85 3.79
CA ALA A 227 25.98 3.17 3.25
C ALA A 227 24.79 4.15 3.33
N ASP A 228 23.57 3.69 3.05
CA ASP A 228 22.35 4.49 3.21
C ASP A 228 22.08 4.82 4.68
N VAL A 229 22.36 3.88 5.58
CA VAL A 229 22.25 4.12 7.03
C VAL A 229 23.25 5.18 7.49
N LEU A 230 24.51 5.12 7.07
CA LEU A 230 25.50 6.15 7.39
C LEU A 230 25.15 7.53 6.81
N ALA A 231 24.53 7.57 5.62
CA ALA A 231 24.10 8.81 4.97
C ALA A 231 22.79 9.39 5.55
N SER A 232 22.04 8.59 6.31
CA SER A 232 20.77 8.99 6.90
C SER A 232 20.92 10.02 8.03
N SER A 233 19.81 10.65 8.40
CA SER A 233 19.70 11.72 9.39
C SER A 233 19.31 11.16 10.75
N GLY A 234 20.15 10.29 11.32
CA GLY A 234 19.89 9.63 12.61
C GLY A 234 19.68 10.59 13.78
N HIS A 235 20.16 11.84 13.65
CA HIS A 235 19.91 12.91 14.63
C HIS A 235 18.41 13.21 14.83
N ILE A 236 17.55 12.89 13.85
CA ILE A 236 16.09 12.97 13.99
C ILE A 236 15.60 12.00 15.07
N ALA A 237 16.09 10.76 15.05
CA ALA A 237 15.72 9.74 16.02
C ALA A 237 16.29 10.08 17.41
N THR A 238 17.57 10.47 17.48
CA THR A 238 18.19 10.83 18.77
C THR A 238 17.55 12.06 19.39
N GLY A 239 17.10 13.04 18.60
CA GLY A 239 16.30 14.17 19.07
C GLY A 239 14.95 13.79 19.68
N LYS A 240 14.42 12.60 19.37
CA LYS A 240 13.21 12.02 19.95
C LYS A 240 13.47 11.02 21.07
N ASN A 241 14.68 11.03 21.65
CA ASN A 241 15.12 10.10 22.69
C ASN A 241 15.22 8.63 22.23
N TRP A 242 15.70 8.40 21.00
CA TRP A 242 16.04 7.08 20.47
C TRP A 242 17.56 6.88 20.31
N GLU A 243 18.02 5.65 20.41
CA GLU A 243 19.39 5.22 20.08
C GLU A 243 19.40 4.59 18.69
N VAL A 244 20.30 5.07 17.82
CA VAL A 244 20.49 4.53 16.47
C VAL A 244 21.75 3.65 16.51
N ILE A 245 21.55 2.36 16.67
CA ILE A 245 22.61 1.42 17.09
C ILE A 245 22.66 0.17 16.20
N TYR A 246 23.81 -0.51 16.21
CA TYR A 246 23.99 -1.77 15.50
C TYR A 246 23.31 -2.93 16.22
N GLY A 247 22.66 -3.81 15.46
CA GLY A 247 22.04 -5.02 16.00
C GLY A 247 23.03 -6.06 16.53
N SER A 248 24.32 -5.98 16.17
CA SER A 248 25.33 -6.96 16.59
C SER A 248 25.90 -6.72 17.98
N ASP A 249 26.00 -5.47 18.41
CA ASP A 249 26.75 -5.08 19.63
C ASP A 249 26.20 -3.84 20.34
N ASP A 250 25.03 -3.33 19.93
CA ASP A 250 24.40 -2.12 20.48
C ASP A 250 25.27 -0.85 20.39
N SER A 251 26.34 -0.83 19.58
CA SER A 251 27.16 0.37 19.42
C SER A 251 26.50 1.42 18.52
N ASP A 252 26.74 2.71 18.80
CA ASP A 252 26.17 3.83 18.05
C ASP A 252 26.59 3.80 16.56
N ILE A 253 25.62 4.04 15.68
CA ILE A 253 25.88 4.21 14.25
C ILE A 253 26.14 5.70 13.97
N PRO A 254 27.34 6.08 13.46
CA PRO A 254 27.69 7.48 13.24
C PRO A 254 27.06 8.01 11.94
N THR A 255 25.75 8.26 11.97
CA THR A 255 25.00 8.81 10.83
C THR A 255 25.43 10.27 10.53
N THR A 256 25.44 10.65 9.25
CA THR A 256 25.99 11.94 8.78
C THR A 256 24.95 12.88 8.17
N GLY A 257 23.72 12.42 7.93
CA GLY A 257 22.64 13.21 7.36
C GLY A 257 22.19 14.36 8.26
N THR A 258 21.79 15.46 7.62
CA THR A 258 21.40 16.72 8.26
C THR A 258 19.96 17.14 7.94
N GLU A 259 19.18 16.27 7.31
CA GLU A 259 17.77 16.54 7.01
C GLU A 259 16.92 16.61 8.29
N THR A 260 15.87 17.41 8.28
CA THR A 260 14.93 17.54 9.40
C THR A 260 13.54 17.10 9.00
N CYS A 261 12.73 16.67 9.98
CA CYS A 261 11.34 16.31 9.70
C CYS A 261 10.55 17.54 9.23
N GLY A 262 9.86 17.38 8.10
CA GLY A 262 9.16 18.48 7.45
C GLY A 262 9.86 19.04 6.21
N SER A 263 11.05 18.52 5.83
CA SER A 263 11.50 18.67 4.44
C SER A 263 10.67 17.74 3.55
N SER A 264 9.50 18.20 3.10
CA SER A 264 8.73 17.52 2.08
C SER A 264 9.57 17.43 0.81
N ALA A 265 10.25 16.32 0.59
CA ALA A 265 10.88 16.06 -0.69
C ALA A 265 9.75 15.79 -1.69
N LEU A 266 9.60 16.67 -2.67
CA LEU A 266 8.68 16.51 -3.79
C LEU A 266 9.45 16.83 -5.06
N THR A 267 9.53 15.85 -5.96
CA THR A 267 10.04 16.03 -7.32
C THR A 267 9.07 15.39 -8.32
N VAL A 268 8.98 15.98 -9.51
CA VAL A 268 8.09 15.52 -10.58
C VAL A 268 8.86 15.43 -11.89
N SER A 269 8.52 14.45 -12.73
CA SER A 269 9.16 14.25 -14.02
C SER A 269 8.17 13.72 -15.05
N PRO A 270 8.17 14.24 -16.29
CA PRO A 270 9.04 15.31 -16.80
C PRO A 270 8.59 16.70 -16.33
N ALA A 271 9.51 17.68 -16.32
CA ALA A 271 9.20 19.09 -15.98
C ALA A 271 8.36 19.81 -17.06
N THR A 272 8.28 19.24 -18.26
CA THR A 272 7.47 19.75 -19.37
C THR A 272 6.78 18.62 -20.13
N LEU A 273 5.52 18.82 -20.51
CA LEU A 273 4.78 17.94 -21.41
C LEU A 273 4.31 18.70 -22.66
N SER A 274 4.37 18.03 -23.80
CA SER A 274 3.85 18.54 -25.07
C SER A 274 2.81 17.57 -25.64
N PHE A 275 1.62 18.04 -25.97
CA PHE A 275 0.50 17.25 -26.50
C PHE A 275 0.18 17.64 -27.95
N VAL A 276 -0.31 16.69 -28.75
CA VAL A 276 -0.86 17.01 -30.08
C VAL A 276 -2.27 17.60 -29.99
N ALA A 277 -2.70 18.29 -31.04
CA ALA A 277 -4.03 18.89 -31.14
C ALA A 277 -5.16 17.84 -31.01
N ALA A 278 -4.95 16.60 -31.48
CA ALA A 278 -5.97 15.54 -31.38
C ALA A 278 -6.27 15.09 -29.92
N GLY A 279 -5.44 15.50 -28.95
CA GLY A 279 -5.53 15.05 -27.56
C GLY A 279 -4.74 13.77 -27.31
N GLU A 280 -4.11 13.67 -26.14
CA GLU A 280 -3.34 12.50 -25.71
C GLU A 280 -3.39 12.39 -24.18
N THR A 281 -2.92 11.26 -23.66
CA THR A 281 -2.65 11.05 -22.23
C THR A 281 -1.16 10.78 -22.03
N LYS A 282 -0.53 11.43 -21.06
CA LYS A 282 0.90 11.24 -20.73
C LYS A 282 1.11 11.15 -19.22
N PRO A 283 2.01 10.26 -18.74
CA PRO A 283 2.27 10.11 -17.31
C PRO A 283 3.19 11.22 -16.78
N ILE A 284 2.99 11.58 -15.52
CA ILE A 284 3.89 12.39 -14.69
C ILE A 284 4.28 11.53 -13.48
N THR A 285 5.55 11.22 -13.35
CA THR A 285 6.09 10.52 -12.19
C THR A 285 6.24 11.50 -11.02
N VAL A 286 5.76 11.11 -9.85
CA VAL A 286 5.86 11.85 -8.58
C VAL A 286 6.76 11.07 -7.63
N THR A 287 7.81 11.72 -7.13
CA THR A 287 8.62 11.19 -6.03
C THR A 287 8.39 12.08 -4.82
N ALA A 288 7.75 11.56 -3.79
CA ALA A 288 7.36 12.34 -2.63
C ALA A 288 7.68 11.63 -1.31
N SER A 289 8.03 12.40 -0.28
CA SER A 289 8.26 11.87 1.07
C SER A 289 7.01 11.74 1.92
N GLY A 290 5.82 12.07 1.40
CA GLY A 290 4.56 12.02 2.15
C GLY A 290 3.35 12.26 1.26
N ALA A 291 2.23 12.70 1.86
CA ALA A 291 1.03 13.07 1.12
C ALA A 291 1.29 14.26 0.19
N TRP A 292 0.71 14.21 -1.00
CA TRP A 292 0.78 15.27 -1.99
C TRP A 292 -0.56 15.47 -2.70
N THR A 293 -0.77 16.67 -3.23
CA THR A 293 -1.90 17.05 -4.10
C THR A 293 -1.40 17.48 -5.47
N ALA A 294 -2.22 17.34 -6.50
CA ALA A 294 -1.94 17.75 -7.87
C ALA A 294 -3.14 18.51 -8.44
N VAL A 295 -2.90 19.68 -9.02
CA VAL A 295 -3.95 20.56 -9.56
C VAL A 295 -3.54 21.09 -10.92
N SER A 296 -4.44 21.00 -11.91
CA SER A 296 -4.28 21.67 -13.20
C SER A 296 -4.76 23.12 -13.11
N SER A 297 -4.03 24.05 -13.74
CA SER A 297 -4.45 25.45 -13.88
C SER A 297 -5.60 25.63 -14.88
N GLU A 298 -5.87 24.63 -15.71
CA GLU A 298 -6.82 24.71 -16.82
C GLU A 298 -7.78 23.51 -16.86
N THR A 299 -9.02 23.74 -17.26
CA THR A 299 -10.07 22.70 -17.28
C THR A 299 -9.95 21.72 -18.44
N TRP A 300 -9.22 22.06 -19.50
CA TRP A 300 -9.02 21.21 -20.67
C TRP A 300 -7.95 20.12 -20.47
N LEU A 301 -7.21 20.19 -19.36
CA LEU A 301 -6.20 19.22 -18.94
C LEU A 301 -6.67 18.54 -17.65
N THR A 302 -7.05 17.27 -17.74
CA THR A 302 -7.53 16.48 -16.59
C THR A 302 -6.45 15.56 -16.05
N LEU A 303 -6.47 15.30 -14.73
CA LEU A 303 -5.52 14.43 -14.04
C LEU A 303 -6.21 13.15 -13.59
N SER A 304 -5.55 11.99 -13.68
CA SER A 304 -6.10 10.72 -13.19
C SER A 304 -6.25 10.67 -11.66
N ALA A 305 -5.48 11.49 -10.93
CA ALA A 305 -5.58 11.68 -9.49
C ALA A 305 -5.21 13.11 -9.10
N GLY A 306 -5.97 13.69 -8.15
CA GLY A 306 -5.69 15.01 -7.57
C GLY A 306 -4.86 14.95 -6.28
N SER A 307 -4.52 13.76 -5.80
CA SER A 307 -3.72 13.54 -4.59
C SER A 307 -3.14 12.13 -4.54
N GLY A 308 -2.12 11.93 -3.71
CA GLY A 308 -1.53 10.63 -3.41
C GLY A 308 -0.61 10.69 -2.20
N THR A 309 0.06 9.58 -1.89
CA THR A 309 1.00 9.46 -0.77
C THR A 309 2.24 8.71 -1.22
N GLY A 310 3.43 9.22 -0.87
CA GLY A 310 4.69 8.62 -1.32
C GLY A 310 4.90 8.76 -2.83
N ASN A 311 5.70 7.87 -3.41
CA ASN A 311 5.93 7.85 -4.86
C ASN A 311 4.67 7.42 -5.62
N GLY A 312 4.45 7.96 -6.82
CA GLY A 312 3.30 7.65 -7.64
C GLY A 312 3.42 8.11 -9.09
N SER A 313 2.35 7.92 -9.85
CA SER A 313 2.20 8.42 -11.22
C SER A 313 0.83 9.06 -11.37
N VAL A 314 0.78 10.23 -12.01
CA VAL A 314 -0.46 10.91 -12.40
C VAL A 314 -0.49 11.02 -13.91
N ASP A 315 -1.53 10.50 -14.54
CA ASP A 315 -1.73 10.67 -15.97
C ASP A 315 -2.42 12.01 -16.23
N ALA A 316 -1.79 12.83 -17.07
CA ALA A 316 -2.36 14.08 -17.56
C ALA A 316 -2.96 13.84 -18.95
N THR A 317 -4.26 14.11 -19.09
CA THR A 317 -5.02 13.94 -20.34
C THR A 317 -5.43 15.30 -20.88
N ALA A 318 -4.94 15.65 -22.07
CA ALA A 318 -5.37 16.84 -22.77
C ALA A 318 -6.52 16.46 -23.73
N ALA A 319 -7.68 17.11 -23.58
CA ALA A 319 -8.77 16.96 -24.53
C ALA A 319 -8.36 17.44 -25.93
N ALA A 320 -9.00 16.91 -26.97
CA ALA A 320 -8.82 17.39 -28.34
C ALA A 320 -9.01 18.92 -28.41
N TYR A 321 -8.11 19.58 -29.11
CA TYR A 321 -8.03 21.01 -29.23
C TYR A 321 -8.18 21.43 -30.68
N THR A 322 -9.15 22.30 -30.92
CA THR A 322 -9.57 22.74 -32.24
C THR A 322 -8.96 24.09 -32.64
N GLY A 323 -8.31 24.80 -31.71
CA GLY A 323 -7.66 26.07 -32.01
C GLY A 323 -6.40 25.88 -32.86
N THR A 324 -6.07 26.90 -33.65
CA THR A 324 -4.91 26.88 -34.56
C THR A 324 -3.63 27.44 -33.93
N THR A 325 -3.74 28.07 -32.77
CA THR A 325 -2.61 28.51 -31.95
C THR A 325 -2.46 27.62 -30.72
N SER A 326 -1.25 27.19 -30.42
CA SER A 326 -0.95 26.37 -29.23
C SER A 326 -1.47 27.02 -27.94
N ARG A 327 -1.92 26.19 -27.00
CA ARG A 327 -2.36 26.60 -25.66
C ARG A 327 -1.48 25.98 -24.58
N THR A 328 -1.44 26.61 -23.41
CA THR A 328 -0.58 26.19 -22.29
C THR A 328 -1.37 26.01 -21.00
N ALA A 329 -0.87 25.14 -20.12
CA ALA A 329 -1.38 24.91 -18.78
C ALA A 329 -0.21 24.60 -17.83
N LYS A 330 -0.47 24.60 -16.53
CA LYS A 330 0.44 24.12 -15.50
C LYS A 330 -0.22 23.04 -14.67
N VAL A 331 0.54 22.03 -14.30
CA VAL A 331 0.16 21.09 -13.22
C VAL A 331 1.04 21.38 -12.02
N THR A 332 0.42 21.80 -10.92
CA THR A 332 1.11 22.11 -9.67
C THR A 332 0.92 20.96 -8.69
N PHE A 333 2.05 20.37 -8.28
CA PHE A 333 2.10 19.38 -7.22
C PHE A 333 2.50 20.05 -5.90
N THR A 334 1.91 19.65 -4.79
CA THR A 334 2.20 20.21 -3.46
C THR A 334 2.31 19.12 -2.41
N ALA A 335 3.38 19.12 -1.63
CA ALA A 335 3.57 18.25 -0.47
C ALA A 335 4.04 19.14 0.69
N GLY A 336 3.23 19.27 1.74
CA GLY A 336 3.49 20.24 2.81
C GLY A 336 3.62 21.67 2.26
N SER A 337 4.79 22.29 2.46
CA SER A 337 5.14 23.62 1.93
C SER A 337 5.89 23.59 0.59
N VAL A 338 6.23 22.41 0.06
CA VAL A 338 7.02 22.27 -1.16
C VAL A 338 6.10 22.11 -2.37
N THR A 339 6.35 22.92 -3.39
CA THR A 339 5.61 22.89 -4.66
C THR A 339 6.51 22.56 -5.83
N GLN A 340 6.03 21.76 -6.78
CA GLN A 340 6.67 21.50 -8.06
C GLN A 340 5.69 21.73 -9.20
N GLU A 341 6.19 22.19 -10.35
CA GLU A 341 5.36 22.48 -11.52
C GLU A 341 5.79 21.67 -12.74
N VAL A 342 4.80 21.19 -13.48
CA VAL A 342 4.97 20.67 -14.85
C VAL A 342 4.32 21.66 -15.82
N ASN A 343 5.12 22.21 -16.73
CA ASN A 343 4.60 23.09 -17.78
C ASN A 343 4.05 22.26 -18.94
N VAL A 344 2.81 22.52 -19.33
CA VAL A 344 2.12 21.78 -20.37
C VAL A 344 1.86 22.69 -21.56
N THR A 345 2.18 22.21 -22.77
CA THR A 345 1.81 22.84 -24.04
C THR A 345 1.02 21.86 -24.88
N GLN A 346 -0.11 22.28 -25.42
CA GLN A 346 -0.82 21.53 -26.45
C GLN A 346 -0.73 22.29 -27.77
N GLN A 347 -0.28 21.60 -28.82
CA GLN A 347 -0.15 22.18 -30.15
C GLN A 347 -1.53 22.57 -30.70
N GLY A 348 -1.58 23.70 -31.42
CA GLY A 348 -2.73 24.02 -32.28
C GLY A 348 -2.81 23.04 -33.46
N GLY A 349 -4.00 22.89 -34.04
CA GLY A 349 -4.18 22.04 -35.22
C GLY A 349 -3.36 22.54 -36.41
N ASN A 350 -2.55 21.65 -37.01
CA ASN A 350 -1.83 21.95 -38.25
C ASN A 350 -2.78 21.81 -39.45
N ILE A 351 -2.99 22.90 -40.19
CA ILE A 351 -3.82 22.90 -41.40
C ILE A 351 -2.99 22.34 -42.57
N ASN A 352 -3.49 21.27 -43.19
CA ASN A 352 -2.84 20.70 -44.37
C ASN A 352 -3.10 21.57 -45.61
N MET A 353 -2.18 22.49 -45.88
CA MET A 353 -2.24 23.40 -47.02
C MET A 353 -2.01 22.71 -48.38
N SER A 354 -1.61 21.43 -48.41
CA SER A 354 -1.37 20.69 -49.65
C SER A 354 -2.62 20.03 -50.24
N ARG A 355 -3.69 19.91 -49.45
CA ARG A 355 -4.98 19.36 -49.89
C ARG A 355 -6.03 20.45 -49.84
N TYR A 356 -6.72 20.66 -50.95
CA TYR A 356 -7.71 21.72 -51.03
C TYR A 356 -8.82 21.46 -52.04
N ILE A 357 -9.94 22.15 -51.85
CA ILE A 357 -11.03 22.28 -52.81
C ILE A 357 -11.16 23.77 -53.17
N THR A 358 -11.30 24.08 -54.44
CA THR A 358 -11.54 25.46 -54.91
C THR A 358 -12.92 25.58 -55.53
N LEU A 359 -13.65 26.61 -55.12
CA LEU A 359 -14.95 27.01 -55.64
C LEU A 359 -14.82 28.31 -56.43
N THR A 360 -15.63 28.44 -57.48
CA THR A 360 -15.93 29.75 -58.08
C THR A 360 -17.16 30.32 -57.39
N VAL A 361 -17.04 31.53 -56.85
CA VAL A 361 -18.08 32.17 -56.03
C VAL A 361 -18.37 33.59 -56.54
N GLN A 362 -19.53 34.13 -56.19
CA GLN A 362 -19.86 35.52 -56.48
C GLN A 362 -19.45 36.42 -55.32
N SER A 363 -18.65 37.44 -55.61
CA SER A 363 -18.21 38.42 -54.62
C SER A 363 -19.42 39.10 -53.95
N GLY A 364 -19.37 39.21 -52.62
CA GLY A 364 -20.39 39.82 -51.78
C GLY A 364 -21.63 38.94 -51.50
N GLN A 365 -21.76 37.76 -52.10
CA GLN A 365 -22.87 36.84 -51.82
C GLN A 365 -22.49 35.82 -50.73
N PRO A 366 -23.40 35.51 -49.79
CA PRO A 366 -23.17 34.48 -48.79
C PRO A 366 -23.18 33.08 -49.42
N ILE A 367 -22.30 32.21 -48.96
CA ILE A 367 -22.28 30.78 -49.30
C ILE A 367 -22.30 29.95 -48.02
N GLN A 368 -23.10 28.88 -48.03
CA GLN A 368 -23.16 27.91 -46.96
C GLN A 368 -22.32 26.70 -47.33
N LEU A 369 -21.39 26.33 -46.45
CA LEU A 369 -20.56 25.14 -46.63
C LEU A 369 -20.66 24.24 -45.41
N ALA A 370 -20.68 22.93 -45.67
CA ALA A 370 -20.58 21.90 -44.64
C ALA A 370 -19.39 20.98 -44.92
N PHE A 371 -18.80 20.47 -43.84
CA PHE A 371 -17.59 19.66 -43.90
C PHE A 371 -17.68 18.47 -42.94
N ARG A 372 -16.99 17.39 -43.27
CA ARG A 372 -16.63 16.30 -42.34
C ARG A 372 -15.21 15.81 -42.61
N ALA A 373 -14.56 15.27 -41.60
CA ALA A 373 -13.19 14.74 -41.68
C ALA A 373 -13.10 13.31 -41.13
N ALA A 374 -11.92 12.68 -41.27
CA ALA A 374 -11.68 11.34 -40.74
C ALA A 374 -11.51 11.33 -39.21
N THR A 375 -11.06 12.44 -38.64
CA THR A 375 -10.75 12.59 -37.22
C THR A 375 -11.43 13.83 -36.64
N VAL A 376 -11.91 13.71 -35.39
CA VAL A 376 -12.46 14.85 -34.66
C VAL A 376 -11.37 15.88 -34.42
N GLY A 377 -11.67 17.14 -34.67
CA GLY A 377 -10.71 18.23 -34.44
C GLY A 377 -9.85 18.56 -35.66
N THR A 378 -10.19 18.08 -36.85
CA THR A 378 -9.41 18.36 -38.07
C THR A 378 -9.52 19.85 -38.43
N PRO A 379 -8.40 20.59 -38.48
CA PRO A 379 -8.42 22.01 -38.78
C PRO A 379 -8.46 22.23 -40.29
N LEU A 380 -9.31 23.15 -40.73
CA LEU A 380 -9.43 23.60 -42.11
C LEU A 380 -9.18 25.10 -42.18
N ARG A 381 -8.72 25.57 -43.34
CA ARG A 381 -8.62 26.99 -43.65
C ARG A 381 -9.41 27.32 -44.90
N VAL A 382 -10.36 28.23 -44.77
CA VAL A 382 -11.10 28.80 -45.90
C VAL A 382 -10.46 30.14 -46.25
N VAL A 383 -9.91 30.25 -47.45
CA VAL A 383 -9.34 31.48 -48.01
C VAL A 383 -10.21 31.94 -49.16
N SER A 384 -10.66 33.19 -49.14
CA SER A 384 -11.43 33.76 -50.24
C SER A 384 -11.12 35.24 -50.40
N GLY A 385 -10.51 35.61 -51.53
CA GLY A 385 -9.94 36.94 -51.74
C GLY A 385 -9.00 37.35 -50.60
N SER A 386 -9.32 38.42 -49.87
CA SER A 386 -8.52 38.85 -48.70
C SER A 386 -8.94 38.21 -47.38
N ASN A 387 -10.08 37.49 -47.37
CA ASN A 387 -10.60 36.84 -46.16
C ASN A 387 -9.94 35.49 -45.91
N THR A 388 -9.57 35.23 -44.65
CA THR A 388 -9.12 33.92 -44.18
C THR A 388 -9.89 33.54 -42.93
N THR A 389 -10.42 32.32 -42.89
CA THR A 389 -11.17 31.79 -41.75
C THR A 389 -10.74 30.37 -41.46
N ASP A 390 -10.28 30.12 -40.24
CA ASP A 390 -9.94 28.77 -39.79
C ASP A 390 -11.15 28.16 -39.08
N VAL A 391 -11.50 26.93 -39.45
CA VAL A 391 -12.64 26.19 -38.88
C VAL A 391 -12.19 24.79 -38.50
N THR A 392 -12.91 24.15 -37.59
CA THR A 392 -12.58 22.79 -37.15
C THR A 392 -13.77 21.87 -37.32
N VAL A 393 -13.49 20.67 -37.82
CA VAL A 393 -14.54 19.75 -38.26
C VAL A 393 -14.36 18.38 -37.62
N GLY A 394 -15.50 17.72 -37.41
CA GLY A 394 -15.59 16.41 -36.78
C GLY A 394 -15.73 15.27 -37.79
N THR A 395 -15.99 14.07 -37.29
CA THR A 395 -16.31 12.90 -38.11
C THR A 395 -17.73 12.93 -38.68
N GLY A 396 -18.65 13.63 -38.01
CA GLY A 396 -19.97 13.96 -38.55
C GLY A 396 -19.94 15.21 -39.43
N TRP A 397 -21.01 15.42 -40.22
CA TRP A 397 -21.21 16.68 -40.92
C TRP A 397 -21.33 17.82 -39.92
N SER A 398 -20.55 18.87 -40.14
CA SER A 398 -20.73 20.14 -39.44
C SER A 398 -22.06 20.81 -39.87
N PRO A 399 -22.67 21.64 -39.01
CA PRO A 399 -23.75 22.53 -39.43
C PRO A 399 -23.29 23.42 -40.58
N ASP A 400 -24.24 23.87 -41.42
CA ASP A 400 -23.95 24.80 -42.51
C ASP A 400 -23.33 26.09 -41.96
N GLN A 401 -22.13 26.39 -42.42
CA GLN A 401 -21.39 27.58 -42.02
C GLN A 401 -21.46 28.64 -43.13
N ASN A 402 -21.83 29.86 -42.76
CA ASN A 402 -21.90 30.98 -43.70
C ASN A 402 -20.53 31.60 -43.91
N PHE A 403 -20.10 31.71 -45.17
CA PHE A 403 -18.92 32.44 -45.59
C PHE A 403 -19.32 33.55 -46.55
N THR A 404 -18.56 34.64 -46.60
CA THR A 404 -18.74 35.70 -47.60
C THR A 404 -17.39 35.94 -48.27
N SER A 405 -17.39 35.90 -49.60
CA SER A 405 -16.20 36.15 -50.40
C SER A 405 -16.17 37.61 -50.84
N ASP A 406 -15.01 38.25 -50.76
CA ASP A 406 -14.74 39.53 -51.46
C ASP A 406 -14.12 39.30 -52.86
N GLY A 407 -13.80 38.06 -53.21
CA GLY A 407 -13.23 37.66 -54.50
C GLY A 407 -14.17 36.82 -55.37
N THR A 408 -13.61 36.23 -56.44
CA THR A 408 -14.33 35.31 -57.34
C THR A 408 -14.00 33.84 -57.08
N THR A 409 -13.08 33.57 -56.15
CA THR A 409 -12.62 32.22 -55.79
C THR A 409 -12.57 32.03 -54.29
N MET A 410 -12.88 30.82 -53.85
CA MET A 410 -12.77 30.38 -52.45
C MET A 410 -12.04 29.03 -52.41
N THR A 411 -10.99 28.93 -51.61
CA THR A 411 -10.20 27.70 -51.45
C THR A 411 -10.31 27.22 -50.00
N VAL A 412 -10.72 25.97 -49.83
CA VAL A 412 -10.78 25.29 -48.54
C VAL A 412 -9.61 24.33 -48.45
N TYR A 413 -8.67 24.59 -47.55
CA TYR A 413 -7.50 23.75 -47.26
C TYR A 413 -7.76 22.83 -46.08
N GLY A 414 -7.29 21.58 -46.16
CA GLY A 414 -7.30 20.62 -45.05
C GLY A 414 -7.75 19.20 -45.44
N ASP A 415 -7.60 18.27 -44.50
CA ASP A 415 -7.87 16.85 -44.69
C ASP A 415 -9.35 16.49 -44.46
N ILE A 416 -10.22 16.84 -45.41
CA ILE A 416 -11.66 16.48 -45.36
C ILE A 416 -11.97 15.15 -46.04
N THR A 417 -13.00 14.46 -45.52
CA THR A 417 -13.60 13.25 -46.09
C THR A 417 -15.00 13.48 -46.66
N GLY A 418 -15.52 14.70 -46.52
CA GLY A 418 -16.75 15.15 -47.18
C GLY A 418 -16.85 16.67 -47.22
N PHE A 419 -17.42 17.16 -48.31
CA PHE A 419 -17.64 18.57 -48.62
C PHE A 419 -19.05 18.71 -49.18
N GLY A 420 -19.85 19.62 -48.61
CA GLY A 420 -21.28 19.78 -48.87
C GLY A 420 -21.65 21.22 -49.12
#